data_AF-A0A8I0P6R2-F1
#
_entry.id   AF-A0A8I0P6R2-F1
#
_cell.length_a   1.000
_cell.length_b   1.000
_cell.length_c   1.000
_cell.angle_alpha   90.00
_cell.angle_beta   90.00
_cell.angle_gamma   90.00
#
_symmetry.space_group_name_H-M   'P 1'
#
loop_
_entity.id
_entity.type
_entity.pdbx_description
1 polymer ?
#
loop_
_entity_poly.entity_id
_entity_poly.type
_entity_poly.pdbx_seq_one_letter_code
_entity_poly.pdbx_strand_id
1 'polypeptide(L)'
;MSDTATLYPQPREGITGTERTEDDLLALADKAIARRLLMIGTVKALHTATLVGNPAPVVADMYARMRDPQPGDLVMEVTGFYRRDTDAKIKGFGILIAHREEWASTDEEWAATLAEEPDLIRDDERFHDHAWYVQYGPAAEDVCRWTNCEFIAVPT
;
A
#
# COMPACT_ATOMS: atom_id res chain seq x y z
N MET A 1 -16.39 -29.62 -9.58
CA MET A 1 -15.67 -28.75 -8.63
C MET A 1 -14.74 -27.91 -9.49
N SER A 2 -15.17 -26.69 -9.81
CA SER A 2 -14.32 -25.76 -10.58
C SER A 2 -13.14 -25.36 -9.73
N ASP A 3 -11.98 -25.31 -10.35
CA ASP A 3 -10.68 -24.93 -9.80
C ASP A 3 -10.68 -23.42 -9.48
N THR A 4 -11.33 -23.01 -8.39
CA THR A 4 -11.32 -21.61 -7.90
C THR A 4 -9.98 -21.22 -7.28
N ALA A 5 -9.08 -22.18 -7.06
CA ALA A 5 -7.75 -21.97 -6.50
C ALA A 5 -6.82 -21.11 -7.38
N THR A 6 -7.20 -20.79 -8.62
CA THR A 6 -6.30 -20.14 -9.61
C THR A 6 -6.67 -18.71 -10.02
N LEU A 7 -7.74 -18.11 -9.49
CA LEU A 7 -8.17 -16.80 -10.02
C LEU A 7 -7.39 -15.62 -9.44
N TYR A 8 -7.11 -15.64 -8.14
CA TYR A 8 -6.40 -14.58 -7.44
C TYR A 8 -5.35 -15.18 -6.49
N PRO A 9 -4.20 -14.52 -6.30
CA PRO A 9 -3.18 -14.97 -5.33
C PRO A 9 -3.68 -14.81 -3.89
N GLN A 10 -3.08 -15.56 -2.97
CA GLN A 10 -3.33 -15.42 -1.53
C GLN A 10 -2.68 -14.15 -0.97
N PRO A 11 -3.19 -13.61 0.15
CA PRO A 11 -2.50 -12.57 0.88
C PRO A 11 -1.04 -12.94 1.15
N ARG A 12 -0.13 -12.00 0.86
CA ARG A 12 1.33 -12.11 0.98
C ARG A 12 2.00 -13.16 0.07
N GLU A 13 1.26 -13.88 -0.77
CA GLU A 13 1.85 -14.87 -1.68
C GLU A 13 2.87 -14.22 -2.63
N GLY A 14 4.12 -14.70 -2.60
CA GLY A 14 5.19 -14.17 -3.45
C GLY A 14 5.65 -12.75 -3.10
N ILE A 15 5.20 -12.17 -1.99
CA ILE A 15 5.64 -10.85 -1.54
C ILE A 15 6.91 -11.00 -0.71
N THR A 16 8.01 -10.43 -1.19
CA THR A 16 9.31 -10.45 -0.50
C THR A 16 9.86 -9.04 -0.45
N GLY A 17 10.20 -8.56 0.76
CA GLY A 17 10.94 -7.32 0.93
C GLY A 17 12.43 -7.50 0.60
N THR A 18 13.21 -6.44 0.75
CA THR A 18 14.66 -6.47 0.54
C THR A 18 15.38 -5.92 1.76
N GLU A 19 16.52 -6.48 2.13
CA GLU A 19 17.35 -5.87 3.18
C GLU A 19 17.83 -4.48 2.73
N ARG A 20 17.52 -3.46 3.54
CA ARG A 20 17.74 -2.03 3.26
C ARG A 20 18.36 -1.31 4.46
N THR A 21 19.26 -1.98 5.17
CA THR A 21 19.90 -1.45 6.38
C THR A 21 20.72 -0.17 6.15
N GLU A 22 21.15 0.09 4.91
CA GLU A 22 21.85 1.31 4.50
C GLU A 22 20.90 2.46 4.07
N ASP A 23 19.59 2.20 3.98
CA ASP A 23 18.60 3.20 3.58
C ASP A 23 18.17 4.05 4.79
N ASP A 24 18.85 5.19 4.96
CA ASP A 24 18.56 6.18 6.00
C ASP A 24 17.11 6.67 6.00
N LEU A 25 16.41 6.61 4.86
CA LEU A 25 15.01 7.03 4.77
C LEU A 25 14.11 5.96 5.40
N LEU A 26 14.39 4.68 5.17
CA LEU A 26 13.63 3.56 5.73
C LEU A 26 14.08 3.12 7.14
N ALA A 27 15.13 3.73 7.70
CA ALA A 27 15.48 3.54 9.11
C ALA A 27 14.31 3.90 10.06
N LEU A 28 14.10 3.09 11.10
CA LEU A 28 13.02 3.31 12.09
C LEU A 28 13.47 4.15 13.31
N ALA A 29 14.60 4.83 13.21
CA ALA A 29 15.08 5.75 14.23
C ALA A 29 14.33 7.10 14.17
N ASP A 30 14.20 7.79 15.31
CA ASP A 30 13.44 9.04 15.47
C ASP A 30 13.74 10.11 14.40
N LYS A 31 15.02 10.26 14.01
CA LYS A 31 15.44 11.24 13.01
C LYS A 31 14.91 10.92 11.61
N ALA A 32 14.87 9.65 11.24
CA ALA A 32 14.33 9.21 9.96
C ALA A 32 12.80 9.37 9.94
N ILE A 33 12.13 9.01 11.04
CA ILE A 33 10.69 9.23 11.21
C ILE A 33 10.33 10.72 11.01
N ALA A 34 11.06 11.64 11.64
CA ALA A 34 10.81 13.07 11.48
C ALA A 34 10.98 13.54 10.02
N ARG A 35 11.99 13.03 9.30
CA ARG A 35 12.18 13.33 7.87
C ARG A 35 11.03 12.81 7.01
N ARG A 36 10.57 11.59 7.26
CA ARG A 36 9.40 11.03 6.56
C ARG A 36 8.15 11.86 6.77
N LEU A 37 7.87 12.27 8.01
CA LEU A 37 6.70 13.11 8.30
C LEU A 37 6.75 14.45 7.56
N LEU A 38 7.93 15.05 7.42
CA LEU A 38 8.11 16.25 6.58
C LEU A 38 7.82 15.94 5.11
N MET A 39 8.41 14.88 4.56
CA MET A 39 8.18 14.46 3.17
C MET A 39 6.71 14.17 2.90
N ILE A 40 6.03 13.51 3.82
CA ILE A 40 4.59 13.23 3.75
C ILE A 40 3.79 14.53 3.56
N GLY A 41 4.10 15.55 4.37
CA GLY A 41 3.48 16.87 4.24
C GLY A 41 3.75 17.52 2.89
N THR A 42 5.00 17.49 2.43
CA THR A 42 5.43 18.08 1.15
C THR A 42 4.80 17.39 -0.06
N VAL A 43 4.82 16.06 -0.10
CA VAL A 43 4.26 15.26 -1.19
C VAL A 43 2.76 15.46 -1.29
N LYS A 44 2.06 15.53 -0.14
CA LYS A 44 0.62 15.84 -0.13
C LYS A 44 0.33 17.24 -0.68
N ALA A 45 1.10 18.25 -0.27
CA ALA A 45 0.96 19.61 -0.77
C ALA A 45 1.21 19.66 -2.28
N LEU A 46 2.24 18.96 -2.76
CA LEU A 46 2.54 18.82 -4.19
C LEU A 46 1.39 18.16 -4.95
N HIS A 47 0.90 17.00 -4.49
CA HIS A 47 -0.23 16.32 -5.09
C HIS A 47 -1.45 17.23 -5.18
N THR A 48 -1.77 17.95 -4.11
CA THR A 48 -2.90 18.89 -4.08
C THR A 48 -2.71 20.04 -5.08
N ALA A 49 -1.48 20.54 -5.24
CA ALA A 49 -1.17 21.59 -6.21
C ALA A 49 -1.34 21.13 -7.67
N THR A 50 -1.34 19.82 -7.92
CA THR A 50 -1.61 19.27 -9.27
C THR A 50 -3.09 19.12 -9.60
N LEU A 51 -3.99 19.21 -8.61
CA LEU A 51 -5.44 19.07 -8.78
C LEU A 51 -6.08 20.37 -9.31
N VAL A 52 -5.68 20.79 -10.52
CA VAL A 52 -6.16 22.02 -11.17
C VAL A 52 -7.02 21.69 -12.39
N GLY A 53 -8.02 22.52 -12.69
CA GLY A 53 -8.98 22.26 -13.77
C GLY A 53 -8.43 22.35 -15.20
N ASN A 54 -7.34 23.11 -15.40
CA ASN A 54 -6.65 23.24 -16.69
C ASN A 54 -5.13 23.25 -16.46
N PRO A 55 -4.51 22.08 -16.19
CA PRO A 55 -3.09 22.01 -15.88
C PRO A 55 -2.25 22.34 -17.11
N ALA A 56 -1.14 23.05 -16.89
CA ALA A 56 -0.05 23.03 -17.87
C ALA A 56 0.43 21.58 -18.07
N PRO A 57 0.94 21.19 -19.27
CA PRO A 57 1.32 19.81 -19.55
C PRO A 57 2.20 19.16 -18.48
N VAL A 58 3.21 19.88 -17.99
CA VAL A 58 4.11 19.41 -16.92
C VAL A 58 3.38 19.07 -15.61
N VAL A 59 2.31 19.79 -15.28
CA VAL A 59 1.50 19.54 -14.08
C VAL A 59 0.62 18.30 -14.27
N ALA A 60 0.09 18.11 -15.49
CA ALA A 60 -0.68 16.93 -15.85
C ALA A 60 0.18 15.66 -15.82
N ASP A 61 1.40 15.72 -16.38
CA ASP A 61 2.36 14.62 -16.38
C ASP A 61 2.79 14.25 -14.97
N MET A 62 3.05 15.25 -14.12
CA MET A 62 3.38 15.04 -12.71
C MET A 62 2.22 14.37 -11.96
N TYR A 63 0.98 14.84 -12.15
CA TYR A 63 -0.20 14.22 -11.56
C TYR A 63 -0.34 12.77 -11.99
N ALA A 64 -0.24 12.49 -13.30
CA ALA A 64 -0.35 11.15 -13.85
C ALA A 64 0.71 10.22 -13.25
N ARG A 65 1.97 10.69 -13.16
CA ARG A 65 3.06 9.91 -12.58
C ARG A 65 2.86 9.62 -11.09
N MET A 66 2.37 10.59 -10.33
CA MET A 66 2.08 10.42 -8.90
C MET A 66 0.95 9.41 -8.67
N ARG A 67 -0.04 9.36 -9.56
CA ARG A 67 -1.20 8.47 -9.45
C ARG A 67 -1.03 7.06 -9.98
N ASP A 68 0.09 6.78 -10.64
CA ASP A 68 0.42 5.46 -11.17
C ASP A 68 1.75 4.97 -10.58
N PRO A 69 1.78 4.59 -9.29
CA PRO A 69 2.99 4.13 -8.63
C PRO A 69 3.40 2.76 -9.17
N GLN A 70 4.69 2.59 -9.42
CA GLN A 70 5.28 1.37 -9.91
C GLN A 70 6.08 0.66 -8.80
N PRO A 71 6.21 -0.67 -8.82
CA PRO A 71 7.12 -1.38 -7.92
C PRO A 71 8.53 -0.77 -7.94
N GLY A 72 9.07 -0.52 -6.76
CA GLY A 72 10.34 0.18 -6.54
C GLY A 72 10.20 1.67 -6.25
N ASP A 73 9.04 2.28 -6.53
CA ASP A 73 8.79 3.67 -6.18
C ASP A 73 8.72 3.88 -4.68
N LEU A 74 9.20 5.04 -4.24
CA LEU A 74 8.86 5.58 -2.94
C LEU A 74 7.40 6.05 -2.99
N VAL A 75 6.57 5.58 -2.08
CA VAL A 75 5.13 5.84 -2.06
C VAL A 75 4.64 6.33 -0.71
N MET A 76 3.49 7.00 -0.74
CA MET A 76 2.80 7.48 0.44
C MET A 76 1.29 7.24 0.33
N GLU A 77 0.70 6.74 1.41
CA GLU A 77 -0.73 6.55 1.59
C GLU A 77 -1.45 7.91 1.77
N VAL A 78 -2.54 8.14 1.04
CA VAL A 78 -3.22 9.46 0.99
C VAL A 78 -4.60 9.50 1.68
N THR A 79 -5.25 8.36 1.91
CA THR A 79 -6.61 8.28 2.47
C THR A 79 -6.63 8.41 4.00
N GLY A 80 -5.53 8.06 4.67
CA GLY A 80 -5.40 7.98 6.12
C GLY A 80 -4.73 9.18 6.79
N PHE A 81 -4.43 10.28 6.09
CA PHE A 81 -3.65 11.40 6.65
C PHE A 81 -4.19 11.98 7.98
N TYR A 82 -5.51 11.91 8.20
CA TYR A 82 -6.14 12.38 9.44
C TYR A 82 -6.09 11.38 10.60
N ARG A 83 -5.64 10.14 10.36
CA ARG A 83 -5.36 9.19 11.43
C ARG A 83 -4.26 9.78 12.30
N ARG A 84 -4.54 9.95 13.60
CA ARG A 84 -3.56 10.44 14.59
C ARG A 84 -2.54 9.38 14.99
N ASP A 85 -2.68 8.18 14.45
CA ASP A 85 -1.79 7.06 14.71
C ASP A 85 -0.47 7.23 13.94
N THR A 86 0.62 7.36 14.69
CA THR A 86 1.98 7.47 14.16
C THR A 86 2.43 6.18 13.48
N ASP A 87 2.00 5.01 13.96
CA ASP A 87 2.38 3.72 13.39
C ASP A 87 1.81 3.57 11.97
N ALA A 88 0.53 3.88 11.79
CA ALA A 88 -0.09 3.94 10.45
C ALA A 88 0.63 4.92 9.50
N LYS A 89 1.10 6.08 10.01
CA LYS A 89 1.86 7.04 9.18
C LYS A 89 3.23 6.52 8.77
N ILE A 90 3.92 5.81 9.66
CA ILE A 90 5.21 5.19 9.37
C ILE A 90 5.02 4.08 8.35
N LYS A 91 4.04 3.20 8.54
CA LYS A 91 3.74 2.07 7.66
C LYS A 91 3.14 2.46 6.31
N GLY A 92 2.51 3.64 6.26
CA GLY A 92 1.92 4.22 5.04
C GLY A 92 2.93 4.97 4.18
N PHE A 93 4.22 4.93 4.52
CA PHE A 93 5.29 5.53 3.73
C PHE A 93 6.44 4.54 3.56
N GLY A 94 6.86 4.30 2.34
CA GLY A 94 7.92 3.33 2.07
C GLY A 94 8.05 3.00 0.60
N ILE A 95 8.75 1.90 0.29
CA ILE A 95 8.94 1.44 -1.08
C ILE A 95 7.79 0.51 -1.48
N LEU A 96 7.16 0.78 -2.62
CA LEU A 96 6.15 -0.09 -3.18
C LEU A 96 6.80 -1.40 -3.65
N ILE A 97 6.37 -2.52 -3.09
CA ILE A 97 6.78 -3.86 -3.55
C ILE A 97 5.83 -4.34 -4.64
N ALA A 98 4.52 -4.21 -4.41
CA ALA A 98 3.49 -4.66 -5.34
C ALA A 98 2.16 -3.94 -5.11
N HIS A 99 1.41 -3.77 -6.19
CA HIS A 99 0.00 -3.42 -6.18
C HIS A 99 -0.74 -4.42 -7.08
N ARG A 100 -1.69 -5.17 -6.53
CA ARG A 100 -2.40 -6.23 -7.25
C ARG A 100 -3.79 -6.47 -6.69
N GLU A 101 -4.66 -7.04 -7.50
CA GLU A 101 -5.87 -7.70 -7.00
C GLU A 101 -5.50 -9.06 -6.40
N GLU A 102 -6.06 -9.35 -5.23
CA GLU A 102 -5.86 -10.62 -4.52
C GLU A 102 -7.05 -10.93 -3.61
N TRP A 103 -7.11 -12.16 -3.09
CA TRP A 103 -8.13 -12.51 -2.10
C TRP A 103 -8.03 -11.63 -0.84
N ALA A 104 -9.18 -11.21 -0.29
CA ALA A 104 -9.20 -10.32 0.86
C ALA A 104 -8.66 -11.00 2.14
N SER A 105 -9.02 -12.27 2.32
CA SER A 105 -8.60 -13.17 3.40
C SER A 105 -7.79 -14.33 2.83
N THR A 106 -7.06 -15.05 3.69
CA THR A 106 -6.41 -16.33 3.36
C THR A 106 -7.43 -17.48 3.29
N ASP A 107 -7.04 -18.62 2.70
CA ASP A 107 -7.88 -19.82 2.67
C ASP A 107 -8.26 -20.31 4.06
N GLU A 108 -7.33 -20.22 5.02
CA GLU A 108 -7.57 -20.62 6.42
C GLU A 108 -8.57 -19.68 7.10
N GLU A 109 -8.40 -18.36 6.96
CA GLU A 109 -9.35 -17.38 7.48
C GLU A 109 -10.73 -17.54 6.84
N TRP A 110 -10.78 -17.83 5.53
CA TRP A 110 -12.04 -18.06 4.84
C TRP A 110 -12.76 -19.32 5.35
N ALA A 111 -12.03 -20.43 5.51
CA ALA A 111 -12.58 -21.65 6.05
C ALA A 111 -13.09 -21.47 7.48
N ALA A 112 -12.40 -20.66 8.30
CA ALA A 112 -12.85 -20.31 9.65
C ALA A 112 -14.16 -19.50 9.61
N THR A 113 -14.24 -18.47 8.75
CA THR A 113 -15.46 -17.66 8.58
C THR A 113 -16.66 -18.52 8.14
N LEU A 114 -16.47 -19.42 7.17
CA LEU A 114 -17.53 -20.33 6.72
C LEU A 114 -17.97 -21.31 7.82
N ALA A 115 -17.06 -21.72 8.71
CA ALA A 115 -17.39 -22.57 9.84
C ALA A 115 -18.20 -21.84 10.92
N GLU A 116 -17.94 -20.53 11.11
CA GLU A 116 -18.66 -19.70 12.09
C GLU A 116 -20.04 -19.25 11.57
N GLU A 117 -20.15 -18.89 10.29
CA GLU A 117 -21.37 -18.32 9.70
C GLU A 117 -21.80 -19.01 8.38
N PRO A 118 -22.05 -20.34 8.39
CA PRO A 118 -22.28 -21.12 7.16
C PRO A 118 -23.53 -20.73 6.35
N ASP A 119 -24.54 -20.13 7.01
CA ASP A 119 -25.82 -19.77 6.37
C ASP A 119 -25.87 -18.31 5.88
N LEU A 120 -24.89 -17.49 6.26
CA LEU A 120 -24.86 -16.05 5.93
C LEU A 120 -23.96 -15.74 4.74
N ILE A 121 -23.03 -16.62 4.41
CA ILE A 121 -22.00 -16.40 3.41
C ILE A 121 -21.88 -17.64 2.54
N ARG A 122 -22.11 -17.52 1.24
CA ARG A 122 -21.87 -18.61 0.31
C ARG A 122 -20.40 -18.71 -0.04
N ASP A 123 -19.91 -19.92 -0.33
CA ASP A 123 -18.50 -20.15 -0.69
C ASP A 123 -18.07 -19.37 -1.96
N ASP A 124 -19.01 -19.09 -2.88
CA ASP A 124 -18.77 -18.28 -4.08
C ASP A 124 -18.79 -16.75 -3.85
N GLU A 125 -19.00 -16.31 -2.61
CA GLU A 125 -19.04 -14.89 -2.22
C GLU A 125 -17.75 -14.39 -1.58
N ARG A 126 -16.67 -15.20 -1.58
CA ARG A 126 -15.36 -14.73 -1.11
C ARG A 126 -14.94 -13.51 -1.91
N PHE A 127 -14.66 -12.42 -1.20
CA PHE A 127 -14.30 -11.14 -1.80
C PHE A 127 -12.80 -11.05 -2.10
N HIS A 128 -12.45 -10.35 -3.19
CA HIS A 128 -11.09 -9.97 -3.57
C HIS A 128 -11.00 -8.44 -3.70
N ASP A 129 -9.84 -7.88 -3.40
CA ASP A 129 -9.63 -6.42 -3.41
C ASP A 129 -8.23 -6.06 -3.93
N HIS A 130 -8.02 -4.78 -4.23
CA HIS A 130 -6.71 -4.22 -4.47
C HIS A 130 -5.92 -4.15 -3.15
N ALA A 131 -4.76 -4.81 -3.15
CA ALA A 131 -3.81 -4.76 -2.06
C ALA A 131 -2.51 -4.05 -2.49
N TRP A 132 -2.02 -3.21 -1.59
CA TRP A 132 -0.73 -2.54 -1.68
C TRP A 132 0.24 -3.15 -0.68
N TYR A 133 1.43 -3.49 -1.15
CA TYR A 133 2.52 -3.99 -0.32
C TYR A 133 3.63 -2.97 -0.26
N VAL A 134 3.89 -2.44 0.93
CA VAL A 134 4.86 -1.37 1.13
C VAL A 134 5.89 -1.79 2.15
N GLN A 135 7.16 -1.72 1.78
CA GLN A 135 8.27 -1.89 2.70
C GLN A 135 8.52 -0.57 3.44
N TYR A 136 8.20 -0.53 4.73
CA TYR A 136 8.26 0.68 5.56
C TYR A 136 9.51 0.74 6.46
N GLY A 137 10.23 -0.36 6.60
CA GLY A 137 11.42 -0.46 7.46
C GLY A 137 12.62 -1.07 6.74
N PRO A 138 13.77 -1.13 7.42
CA PRO A 138 15.02 -1.58 6.83
C PRO A 138 15.08 -3.10 6.63
N ALA A 139 14.35 -3.88 7.43
CA ALA A 139 14.37 -5.34 7.33
C ALA A 139 13.46 -5.83 6.19
N ALA A 140 13.78 -6.98 5.60
CA ALA A 140 12.96 -7.57 4.55
C ALA A 140 11.54 -7.94 5.03
N GLU A 141 11.36 -8.21 6.34
CA GLU A 141 10.04 -8.46 6.94
C GLU A 141 9.21 -7.20 7.21
N ASP A 142 9.79 -6.00 7.12
CA ASP A 142 9.11 -4.73 7.40
C ASP A 142 8.17 -4.32 6.26
N VAL A 143 7.26 -5.22 5.91
CA VAL A 143 6.31 -5.11 4.81
C VAL A 143 4.89 -5.09 5.36
N CYS A 144 4.20 -3.98 5.10
CA CYS A 144 2.81 -3.79 5.43
C CYS A 144 1.92 -4.07 4.21
N ARG A 145 0.80 -4.76 4.44
CA ARG A 145 -0.27 -4.96 3.47
C ARG A 145 -1.37 -3.96 3.76
N TRP A 146 -1.79 -3.22 2.75
CA TRP A 146 -2.85 -2.24 2.84
C TRP A 146 -3.96 -2.56 1.83
N THR A 147 -5.21 -2.51 2.27
CA THR A 147 -6.41 -2.64 1.42
C THR A 147 -7.33 -1.45 1.70
N ASN A 148 -8.30 -1.20 0.81
CA ASN A 148 -9.21 -0.05 0.92
C ASN A 148 -8.48 1.29 1.17
N CYS A 149 -7.43 1.54 0.40
CA CYS A 149 -6.58 2.72 0.50
C CYS A 149 -6.04 3.11 -0.88
N GLU A 150 -5.37 4.26 -0.95
CA GLU A 150 -4.70 4.73 -2.16
C GLU A 150 -3.29 5.21 -1.79
N PHE A 151 -2.34 4.86 -2.65
CA PHE A 151 -0.96 5.34 -2.58
C PHE A 151 -0.66 6.23 -3.77
N ILE A 152 0.16 7.25 -3.54
CA ILE A 152 0.77 8.04 -4.61
C ILE A 152 2.29 7.86 -4.57
N ALA A 153 2.91 7.91 -5.75
CA ALA A 153 4.36 7.97 -5.86
C ALA A 153 4.87 9.33 -5.38
N VAL A 154 5.97 9.29 -4.63
CA VAL A 154 6.79 10.44 -4.27
C VAL A 154 7.67 10.76 -5.48
N PRO A 155 7.49 11.92 -6.15
CA PRO A 155 8.33 12.29 -7.28
C PRO A 155 9.80 12.40 -6.84
N THR A 156 10.69 11.72 -7.57
CA THR A 156 12.14 11.70 -7.35
C THR A 156 12.89 12.49 -8.42
#